data_AF-A0A1A8T4Z1-F1
#
_entry.id   AF-A0A1A8T4Z1-F1
#
_cell.length_a   1.000
_cell.length_b   1.000
_cell.length_c   1.000
_cell.angle_alpha   90.00
_cell.angle_beta   90.00
_cell.angle_gamma   90.00
#
_symmetry.space_group_name_H-M   'P 1'
#
loop_
_entity.id
_entity.type
_entity.pdbx_description
1 polymer ?
#
loop_
_entity_poly.entity_id
_entity_poly.type
_entity_poly.pdbx_seq_one_letter_code
_entity_poly.pdbx_strand_id
1 'polypeptide(L)'
;MKRSNLIWLGSLCLGIFIIWGISAHYQFYSEEPHLSKPQQAALNITLLSQPQALPSLEGKAGANTGSWFGLLLQPTICDAICQGESIAFEQSGQVVIRPSSPLYKQIAMIMEKEGYHESQGLLLLVNPKGQFAGSIAPPYGNQKIEEAFKALNE
;
A
#
# COMPACT_ATOMS: atom_id res chain seq x y z
N MET A 1 9.14 -45.10 64.81
CA MET A 1 10.59 -45.14 64.50
C MET A 1 10.84 -46.02 63.29
N LYS A 2 11.14 -45.41 62.14
CA LYS A 2 12.09 -45.91 61.13
C LYS A 2 12.47 -44.72 60.25
N ARG A 3 13.77 -44.61 60.05
CA ARG A 3 14.50 -43.50 59.43
C ARG A 3 14.51 -43.65 57.91
N SER A 4 14.76 -42.51 57.27
CA SER A 4 15.72 -42.31 56.20
C SER A 4 15.28 -42.34 54.72
N ASN A 5 15.48 -41.15 54.14
CA ASN A 5 16.22 -40.87 52.89
C ASN A 5 15.47 -41.03 51.57
N LEU A 6 15.15 -39.90 50.92
CA LEU A 6 15.92 -39.47 49.74
C LEU A 6 15.65 -37.99 49.41
N ILE A 7 16.69 -37.16 49.52
CA ILE A 7 16.79 -35.83 48.90
C ILE A 7 17.78 -36.00 47.75
N TRP A 8 17.39 -35.67 46.52
CA TRP A 8 18.20 -35.01 45.47
C TRP A 8 17.35 -34.89 44.19
N LEU A 9 16.89 -33.69 43.83
CA LEU A 9 17.53 -32.77 42.85
C LEU A 9 17.66 -33.39 41.45
N GLY A 10 16.88 -32.88 40.50
CA GLY A 10 17.15 -33.10 39.08
C GLY A 10 16.01 -32.71 38.15
N SER A 11 16.22 -31.61 37.44
CA SER A 11 15.58 -31.23 36.16
C SER A 11 14.09 -30.83 36.23
N LEU A 12 13.74 -29.54 36.28
CA LEU A 12 14.01 -28.50 35.27
C LEU A 12 13.48 -28.94 33.90
N CYS A 13 12.18 -28.82 33.69
CA CYS A 13 11.61 -28.59 32.36
C CYS A 13 10.66 -27.39 32.45
N LEU A 14 11.31 -26.23 32.30
CA LEU A 14 10.75 -24.95 31.92
C LEU A 14 9.95 -25.15 30.63
N GLY A 15 8.63 -25.33 30.74
CA GLY A 15 7.72 -25.46 29.60
C GLY A 15 6.96 -24.17 29.34
N ILE A 16 7.62 -23.02 29.45
CA ILE A 16 7.11 -21.77 28.88
C ILE A 16 7.17 -22.00 27.37
N PHE A 17 6.08 -22.51 26.77
CA PHE A 17 5.88 -22.35 25.34
C PHE A 17 5.60 -20.88 25.11
N ILE A 18 6.69 -20.14 25.01
CA ILE A 18 6.73 -18.76 24.55
C ILE A 18 6.01 -18.75 23.21
N ILE A 19 5.05 -17.84 23.12
CA ILE A 19 4.34 -17.43 21.92
C ILE A 19 5.39 -17.07 20.86
N TRP A 20 5.76 -18.00 19.99
CA TRP A 20 6.57 -17.77 18.79
C TRP A 20 5.67 -17.96 17.58
N GLY A 21 4.80 -16.99 17.39
CA GLY A 21 3.91 -16.91 16.23
C GLY A 21 3.60 -15.50 15.79
N ILE A 22 4.24 -14.46 16.36
CA ILE A 22 4.04 -13.07 15.95
C ILE A 22 5.34 -12.26 16.07
N SER A 23 6.38 -12.68 15.36
CA SER A 23 7.61 -11.86 15.27
C SER A 23 8.33 -11.97 13.93
N ALA A 24 7.62 -12.36 12.88
CA ALA A 24 8.14 -12.39 11.51
C ALA A 24 7.43 -11.42 10.54
N HIS A 25 6.65 -10.45 11.03
CA HIS A 25 5.98 -9.45 10.17
C HIS A 25 6.47 -8.00 10.34
N TYR A 26 7.48 -7.76 11.18
CA TYR A 26 7.90 -6.40 11.56
C TYR A 26 9.28 -5.98 11.06
N GLN A 27 9.95 -6.73 10.18
CA GLN A 27 11.39 -6.48 9.90
C GLN A 27 11.81 -6.13 8.47
N PHE A 28 10.93 -5.88 7.49
CA PHE A 28 11.41 -5.49 6.13
C PHE A 28 10.51 -4.52 5.33
N TYR A 29 9.73 -3.65 5.97
CA TYR A 29 8.89 -2.67 5.26
C TYR A 29 9.08 -1.23 5.73
N SER A 30 10.33 -0.83 5.95
CA SER A 30 10.74 0.57 5.86
C SER A 30 11.79 0.67 4.77
N GLU A 31 11.36 0.57 3.51
CA GLU A 31 12.03 1.44 2.54
C GLU A 31 11.70 2.84 3.04
N GLU A 32 12.73 3.58 3.50
CA GLU A 32 12.56 4.99 3.83
C GLU A 32 11.75 5.63 2.71
N PRO A 33 10.74 6.46 3.01
CA PRO A 33 9.99 7.10 1.96
C PRO A 33 10.99 7.82 1.06
N HIS A 34 11.09 7.39 -0.20
CA HIS A 34 12.02 7.92 -1.22
C HIS A 34 12.00 9.46 -1.28
N LEU A 35 10.91 10.06 -0.79
CA LEU A 35 10.71 11.50 -0.67
C LEU A 35 10.64 11.93 0.80
N SER A 36 11.43 12.95 1.15
CA SER A 36 11.30 13.67 2.43
C SER A 36 9.92 14.34 2.56
N LYS A 37 9.50 14.68 3.78
CA LYS A 37 8.22 15.37 4.02
C LYS A 37 8.07 16.70 3.25
N PRO A 38 9.11 17.54 3.12
CA PRO A 38 9.05 18.73 2.26
C PRO A 38 8.86 18.40 0.77
N GLN A 39 9.52 17.36 0.25
CA GLN A 39 9.34 16.93 -1.14
C GLN A 39 7.94 16.37 -1.39
N GLN A 40 7.43 15.56 -0.46
CA GLN A 40 6.05 15.08 -0.48
C GLN A 40 5.05 16.24 -0.56
N ALA A 41 5.21 17.25 0.30
CA ALA A 41 4.35 18.43 0.30
C ALA A 41 4.44 19.25 -1.01
N ALA A 42 5.65 19.42 -1.56
CA ALA A 42 5.85 20.15 -2.82
C ALA A 42 5.18 19.47 -4.02
N LEU A 43 5.08 18.14 -3.99
CA LEU A 43 4.50 17.32 -5.06
C LEU A 43 3.05 16.89 -4.78
N ASN A 44 2.43 17.37 -3.69
CA ASN A 44 1.12 16.93 -3.22
C ASN A 44 1.00 15.40 -3.04
N ILE A 45 2.11 14.77 -2.65
CA ILE A 45 2.18 13.33 -2.37
C ILE A 45 1.98 13.10 -0.87
N THR A 46 1.19 12.10 -0.54
CA THR A 46 1.13 11.54 0.81
C THR A 46 1.55 10.08 0.76
N LEU A 47 2.71 9.76 1.34
CA LEU A 47 3.16 8.37 1.48
C LEU A 47 2.67 7.77 2.81
N LEU A 48 2.23 6.52 2.71
CA LEU A 48 1.78 5.73 3.86
C LEU A 48 2.98 5.19 4.63
N SER A 49 2.86 5.16 5.96
CA SER A 49 3.86 4.51 6.81
C SER A 49 3.86 2.98 6.65
N GLN A 50 2.74 2.40 6.19
CA GLN A 50 2.58 0.98 5.97
C GLN A 50 1.86 0.71 4.65
N PRO A 51 2.60 0.39 3.57
CA PRO A 51 1.99 0.01 2.30
C PRO A 51 1.12 -1.25 2.41
N GLN A 52 0.06 -1.31 1.62
CA GLN A 52 -0.88 -2.44 1.58
C GLN A 52 -0.75 -3.22 0.27
N ALA A 53 -0.70 -4.54 0.36
CA ALA A 53 -0.71 -5.39 -0.84
C ALA A 53 -2.01 -5.20 -1.64
N LEU A 54 -1.89 -4.97 -2.94
CA LEU A 54 -3.01 -4.95 -3.87
C LEU A 54 -3.21 -6.34 -4.49
N PRO A 55 -4.43 -6.66 -4.98
CA PRO A 55 -4.60 -7.80 -5.87
C PRO A 55 -3.73 -7.61 -7.12
N SER A 56 -3.32 -8.71 -7.76
CA SER A 56 -2.48 -8.64 -8.95
C SER A 56 -3.12 -7.76 -10.03
N LEU A 57 -2.32 -6.82 -10.54
CA LEU A 57 -2.67 -5.90 -11.62
C LEU A 57 -2.09 -6.34 -12.97
N GLU A 58 -1.61 -7.58 -13.06
CA GLU A 58 -1.06 -8.15 -14.30
C GLU A 58 -2.06 -8.00 -15.46
N GLY A 59 -1.55 -7.58 -16.61
CA GLY A 59 -2.35 -7.34 -17.81
C GLY A 59 -3.18 -6.05 -17.81
N LYS A 60 -3.10 -5.21 -16.77
CA LYS A 60 -3.66 -3.84 -16.82
C LYS A 60 -2.71 -2.90 -17.55
N ALA A 61 -3.22 -2.20 -18.56
CA ALA A 61 -2.49 -1.13 -19.22
C ALA A 61 -2.08 -0.06 -18.18
N GLY A 62 -0.82 0.36 -18.22
CA GLY A 62 -0.24 1.30 -17.25
C GLY A 62 0.32 0.66 -15.97
N ALA A 63 0.05 -0.63 -15.70
CA ALA A 63 0.67 -1.31 -14.56
C ALA A 63 2.13 -1.64 -14.90
N ASN A 64 3.06 -1.20 -14.07
CA ASN A 64 4.49 -1.44 -14.26
C ASN A 64 5.14 -1.99 -12.98
N THR A 65 5.19 -3.31 -12.86
CA THR A 65 5.88 -3.99 -11.76
C THR A 65 7.38 -3.72 -11.83
N GLY A 66 7.96 -3.20 -10.74
CA GLY A 66 9.36 -2.77 -10.71
C GLY A 66 9.57 -1.25 -10.79
N SER A 67 8.50 -0.45 -10.93
CA SER A 67 8.53 1.00 -10.83
C SER A 67 7.28 1.52 -10.12
N TRP A 68 7.32 2.76 -9.64
CA TRP A 68 6.13 3.46 -9.16
C TRP A 68 5.21 3.82 -10.32
N PHE A 69 3.90 3.56 -10.14
CA PHE A 69 2.86 3.95 -11.09
C PHE A 69 1.59 4.34 -10.34
N GLY A 70 0.69 5.03 -11.04
CA GLY A 70 -0.58 5.49 -10.49
C GLY A 70 -1.73 4.55 -10.78
N LEU A 71 -2.65 4.46 -9.84
CA LEU A 71 -3.90 3.73 -9.95
C LEU A 71 -5.06 4.65 -9.54
N LEU A 72 -6.04 4.83 -10.41
CA LEU A 72 -7.29 5.49 -10.08
C LEU A 72 -8.39 4.43 -9.91
N LEU A 73 -9.06 4.46 -8.77
CA LEU A 73 -10.31 3.72 -8.56
C LEU A 73 -11.48 4.63 -8.94
N GLN A 74 -12.08 4.40 -10.11
CA GLN A 74 -13.13 5.28 -10.62
C GLN A 74 -14.40 5.14 -9.75
N PRO A 75 -14.98 6.24 -9.24
CA PRO A 75 -16.22 6.19 -8.45
C PRO A 75 -17.35 5.44 -9.16
N THR A 76 -18.23 4.81 -8.37
CA THR A 76 -19.43 4.10 -8.88
C THR A 76 -20.39 5.04 -9.60
N ILE A 77 -20.54 6.27 -9.09
CA ILE A 77 -21.26 7.37 -9.72
C ILE A 77 -20.22 8.30 -10.33
N CYS A 78 -20.13 8.30 -11.66
CA CYS A 78 -19.12 9.04 -12.40
C CYS A 78 -19.80 9.79 -13.55
N ASP A 79 -19.96 11.09 -13.38
CA ASP A 79 -20.52 12.00 -14.38
C ASP A 79 -19.54 12.25 -15.54
N ALA A 80 -19.91 13.11 -16.49
CA ALA A 80 -19.08 13.40 -17.65
C ALA A 80 -17.70 13.99 -17.28
N ILE A 81 -17.61 14.74 -16.17
CA ILE A 81 -16.36 15.32 -15.70
C ILE A 81 -15.45 14.20 -15.19
N CYS A 82 -15.95 13.37 -14.28
CA CYS A 82 -15.23 12.21 -13.76
C CYS A 82 -14.79 11.24 -14.87
N GLN A 83 -15.63 11.03 -15.89
CA GLN A 83 -15.28 10.20 -17.05
C GLN A 83 -14.14 10.82 -17.86
N GLY A 84 -14.19 12.13 -18.10
CA GLY A 84 -13.13 12.87 -18.79
C GLY A 84 -11.81 12.79 -18.05
N GLU A 85 -11.82 12.96 -16.73
CA GLU A 85 -10.62 12.82 -15.88
C GLU A 85 -10.07 11.40 -15.93
N SER A 86 -10.93 10.38 -15.80
CA SER A 86 -10.51 8.97 -15.87
C SER A 86 -9.83 8.64 -17.20
N ILE A 87 -10.36 9.14 -18.32
CA ILE A 87 -9.74 8.96 -19.65
C ILE A 87 -8.38 9.68 -19.72
N ALA A 88 -8.28 10.90 -19.18
CA ALA A 88 -7.02 11.64 -19.16
C ALA A 88 -5.94 10.89 -18.34
N PHE A 89 -6.32 10.29 -17.21
CA PHE A 89 -5.42 9.44 -16.41
C PHE A 89 -4.93 8.23 -17.20
N GLU A 90 -5.82 7.50 -17.89
CA GLU A 90 -5.42 6.38 -18.76
C GLU A 90 -4.46 6.83 -19.87
N GLN A 91 -4.74 7.97 -20.51
CA GLN A 91 -3.88 8.52 -21.57
C GLN A 91 -2.51 8.95 -21.05
N SER A 92 -2.41 9.36 -19.78
CA SER A 92 -1.16 9.63 -19.09
C SER A 92 -0.44 8.37 -18.56
N GLY A 93 -0.90 7.18 -18.97
CA GLY A 93 -0.28 5.90 -18.64
C GLY A 93 -0.62 5.36 -17.25
N GLN A 94 -1.62 5.93 -16.56
CA GLN A 94 -2.04 5.46 -15.24
C GLN A 94 -3.06 4.32 -15.36
N VAL A 95 -3.10 3.44 -14.38
CA VAL A 95 -4.08 2.35 -14.32
C VAL A 95 -5.42 2.92 -13.87
N VAL A 96 -6.50 2.63 -14.59
CA VAL A 96 -7.86 2.97 -14.13
C VAL A 96 -8.68 1.70 -13.91
N ILE A 97 -9.15 1.53 -12.68
CA ILE A 97 -10.02 0.43 -12.29
C ILE A 97 -11.46 0.94 -12.21
N ARG A 98 -12.27 0.51 -13.19
CA ARG A 98 -13.68 0.85 -13.28
C ARG A 98 -14.56 -0.05 -12.39
N PRO A 99 -15.76 0.38 -11.99
CA PRO A 99 -16.69 -0.41 -11.18
C PRO A 99 -17.05 -1.79 -11.75
N SER A 100 -17.01 -1.96 -13.07
CA SER A 100 -17.26 -3.23 -13.75
C SER A 100 -16.11 -4.24 -13.64
N SER A 101 -14.92 -3.82 -13.18
CA SER A 101 -13.75 -4.68 -13.03
C SER A 101 -13.94 -5.65 -11.85
N PRO A 102 -13.55 -6.93 -11.98
CA PRO A 102 -13.58 -7.88 -10.86
C PRO A 102 -12.61 -7.48 -9.72
N LEU A 103 -11.63 -6.63 -10.00
CA LEU A 103 -10.68 -6.11 -9.00
C LEU A 103 -11.25 -4.96 -8.18
N TYR A 104 -12.33 -4.31 -8.65
CA TYR A 104 -12.83 -3.07 -8.06
C TYR A 104 -13.16 -3.22 -6.58
N LYS A 105 -13.98 -4.23 -6.23
CA LYS A 105 -14.40 -4.47 -4.84
C LYS A 105 -13.23 -4.79 -3.93
N GLN A 106 -12.24 -5.53 -4.43
CA GLN A 106 -11.07 -5.90 -3.65
C GLN A 106 -10.23 -4.68 -3.29
N ILE A 107 -10.00 -3.79 -4.26
CA ILE A 107 -9.25 -2.55 -4.04
C ILE A 107 -10.05 -1.59 -3.17
N ALA A 108 -11.37 -1.44 -3.40
CA ALA A 108 -12.24 -0.61 -2.57
C ALA A 108 -12.18 -0.99 -1.08
N MET A 109 -12.25 -2.29 -0.76
CA MET A 109 -12.13 -2.76 0.62
C MET A 109 -10.77 -2.45 1.27
N ILE A 110 -9.69 -2.37 0.49
CA ILE A 110 -8.38 -1.94 1.00
C ILE A 110 -8.43 -0.45 1.36
N MET A 111 -9.06 0.36 0.53
CA MET A 111 -9.22 1.81 0.73
C MET A 111 -10.17 2.18 1.87
N GLU A 112 -11.03 1.26 2.30
CA GLU A 112 -11.94 1.43 3.44
C GLU A 112 -11.29 1.13 4.80
N LYS A 113 -10.09 0.53 4.82
CA LYS A 113 -9.35 0.28 6.07
C LYS A 113 -8.91 1.60 6.71
N GLU A 114 -8.79 1.60 8.03
CA GLU A 114 -8.32 2.76 8.80
C GLU A 114 -6.96 3.26 8.28
N GLY A 115 -6.84 4.59 8.12
CA GLY A 115 -5.62 5.25 7.63
C GLY A 115 -5.55 5.45 6.11
N TYR A 116 -6.50 4.91 5.33
CA TYR A 116 -6.49 5.01 3.86
C TYR A 116 -7.68 5.76 3.27
N HIS A 117 -8.68 6.07 4.09
CA HIS A 117 -9.90 6.77 3.67
C HIS A 117 -9.62 8.14 3.05
N GLU A 118 -8.57 8.84 3.50
CA GLU A 118 -8.17 10.14 2.97
C GLU A 118 -7.66 10.08 1.52
N SER A 119 -7.31 8.87 1.04
CA SER A 119 -6.87 8.65 -0.34
C SER A 119 -7.99 8.25 -1.29
N GLN A 120 -9.22 8.13 -0.81
CA GLN A 120 -10.36 7.79 -1.67
C GLN A 120 -10.62 8.89 -2.71
N GLY A 121 -10.80 8.49 -3.97
CA GLY A 121 -10.99 9.42 -5.09
C GLY A 121 -9.72 10.16 -5.53
N LEU A 122 -8.58 9.91 -4.89
CA LEU A 122 -7.28 10.43 -5.33
C LEU A 122 -6.60 9.47 -6.31
N LEU A 123 -5.58 9.96 -7.00
CA LEU A 123 -4.64 9.10 -7.72
C LEU A 123 -3.80 8.32 -6.70
N LEU A 124 -4.00 7.01 -6.63
CA LEU A 124 -3.29 6.13 -5.71
C LEU A 124 -1.90 5.82 -6.25
N LEU A 125 -0.90 5.82 -5.37
CA LEU A 125 0.47 5.45 -5.69
C LEU A 125 0.68 3.96 -5.40
N VAL A 126 1.15 3.24 -6.41
CA VAL A 126 1.56 1.84 -6.30
C VAL A 126 3.07 1.79 -6.40
N ASN A 127 3.72 1.20 -5.38
CA ASN A 127 5.18 1.08 -5.34
C ASN A 127 5.68 -0.06 -6.26
N PRO A 128 7.01 -0.19 -6.46
CA PRO A 128 7.60 -1.23 -7.30
C PRO A 128 7.23 -2.66 -6.91
N LYS A 129 6.82 -2.87 -5.64
CA LYS A 129 6.37 -4.17 -5.10
C LYS A 129 4.89 -4.45 -5.36
N GLY A 130 4.17 -3.57 -6.07
CA GLY A 130 2.74 -3.72 -6.34
C GLY A 130 1.86 -3.41 -5.14
N GLN A 131 2.33 -2.60 -4.18
CA GLN A 131 1.59 -2.24 -2.97
C GLN A 131 1.05 -0.83 -3.09
N PHE A 132 -0.17 -0.60 -2.60
CA PHE A 132 -0.70 0.73 -2.36
C PHE A 132 0.11 1.41 -1.25
N ALA A 133 0.79 2.48 -1.60
CA ALA A 133 1.81 3.11 -0.76
C ALA A 133 1.60 4.61 -0.53
N GLY A 134 0.53 5.19 -1.08
CA GLY A 134 0.24 6.61 -0.92
C GLY A 134 -0.73 7.13 -1.96
N SER A 135 -0.86 8.45 -2.04
CA SER A 135 -1.70 9.12 -3.03
C SER A 135 -1.12 10.45 -3.47
N ILE A 136 -1.56 10.92 -4.64
CA ILE A 136 -1.35 12.27 -5.15
C ILE A 136 -2.68 13.03 -5.07
N ALA A 137 -2.67 14.15 -4.36
CA ALA A 137 -3.81 15.05 -4.29
C ALA A 137 -3.87 16.01 -5.49
N PRO A 138 -5.07 16.49 -5.89
CA PRO A 138 -5.21 17.49 -6.94
C PRO A 138 -4.48 18.80 -6.59
N PRO A 139 -4.19 19.67 -7.58
CA PRO A 139 -4.64 19.60 -8.97
C PRO A 139 -3.85 18.60 -9.82
N TYR A 140 -4.57 17.88 -10.67
CA TYR A 140 -4.01 16.93 -11.63
C TYR A 140 -3.64 17.64 -12.93
N GLY A 141 -2.40 17.45 -13.38
CA GLY A 141 -1.92 17.91 -14.68
C GLY A 141 -0.77 17.02 -15.13
N ASN A 142 -0.65 16.76 -16.43
CA ASN A 142 0.31 15.80 -16.97
C ASN A 142 1.74 16.07 -16.47
N GLN A 143 2.17 17.33 -16.49
CA GLN A 143 3.49 17.73 -15.99
C GLN A 143 3.68 17.40 -14.50
N LYS A 144 2.68 17.68 -13.65
CA LYS A 144 2.78 17.39 -12.21
C LYS A 144 2.83 15.89 -11.91
N ILE A 145 2.04 15.12 -12.65
CA ILE A 145 2.02 13.65 -12.53
C ILE A 145 3.37 13.09 -12.98
N GLU A 146 3.91 13.59 -14.09
CA GLU A 146 5.24 13.21 -14.58
C GLU A 146 6.35 13.57 -13.60
N GLU A 147 6.37 14.80 -13.06
CA GLU A 147 7.33 15.24 -12.04
C GLU A 147 7.25 14.37 -10.77
N ALA A 148 6.03 14.03 -10.33
CA ALA A 148 5.82 13.14 -9.18
C ALA A 148 6.40 11.74 -9.43
N PHE A 149 6.09 11.11 -10.57
CA PHE A 149 6.61 9.78 -10.88
C PHE A 149 8.10 9.77 -11.21
N LYS A 150 8.64 10.86 -11.75
CA LYS A 150 10.08 11.04 -11.90
C LYS A 150 10.76 11.04 -10.53
N ALA A 151 10.31 11.88 -9.61
CA ALA A 151 10.87 11.96 -8.26
C ALA A 151 10.73 10.65 -7.46
N LEU A 152 9.69 9.86 -7.71
CA LEU A 152 9.48 8.55 -7.05
C LEU A 152 10.36 7.43 -7.63
N ASN A 153 10.80 7.52 -8.88
CA ASN A 153 11.55 6.48 -9.59
C ASN A 153 13.05 6.80 -9.82
N GLU A 154 13.50 7.98 -9.40
CA GLU A 154 14.92 8.35 -9.29
C GLU A 154 15.57 7.71 -8.05
#